data_AF-A0A9Q8Z2S1-F1
#
_entry.id   AF-A0A9Q8Z2S1-F1
#
_cell.length_a   1.000
_cell.length_b   1.000
_cell.length_c   1.000
_cell.angle_alpha   90.00
_cell.angle_beta   90.00
_cell.angle_gamma   90.00
#
_symmetry.space_group_name_H-M   'P 1'
#
loop_
_entity.id
_entity.type
_entity.pdbx_description
1 polymer ?
#
loop_
_entity_poly.entity_id
_entity_poly.type
_entity_poly.pdbx_seq_one_letter_code
_entity_poly.pdbx_strand_id
1 'polypeptide(L)'
;MGEIYSIAKRVLIWLGVADGSEPATFDLLRTVEPMLDWDEEATKPYGDVLADTLRENDHDAFKDLKRKSWFRRMWCLQEVVLAQDAIVICGGSTIPWSVLLFGVNLITESEKSKGEYGYGSQFRSIISSLIGARELLCTPSNAETTTLERHPLHESYSRNHMGKFLPVTTLLDIALRREATEPKDRVFGLHAILRKLGVPLNRLPLPDYNKELVGIYCEAARVAIEEDNCLWILNLINGIEQRDEDWPSWVPTWVTKFHPAPLEVNPFKAAGTSDPKYSFSHNGRRLTVRGKVVDRVMLKAEQSTWLGRVPNWETSQMAHIEEEVNMMKACHEWMILFTTGKVMAQMTGVNQYGDDYDHNVAFIRAVLQDFTIVDDHLNKLHDLIHGFYSWQRYLSATNPDSSLPIALLRRTLPPPHYDISTLPEPIQQCLMTDEWTIHRAIQQDKKAALFHTQASVGTRAKSFFITERAFYGTATAAIERGDRIVLVAGLRVPLVTRRVDERDDHFRVIGPAFVTGMMEGELWDESEEDLNDLTFV
;
A
#
# COMPACT_ATOMS: atom_id res chain seq x y z
N MET A 1 -15.36 25.55 7.95
CA MET A 1 -13.91 25.75 7.75
C MET A 1 -13.54 25.90 6.28
N GLY A 2 -13.87 24.97 5.38
CA GLY A 2 -13.37 25.04 4.00
C GLY A 2 -13.78 26.25 3.17
N GLU A 3 -14.91 26.90 3.47
CA GLU A 3 -15.27 28.18 2.86
C GLU A 3 -14.29 29.29 3.23
N ILE A 4 -13.82 29.33 4.48
CA ILE A 4 -12.84 30.30 4.97
C ILE A 4 -11.55 30.20 4.17
N TYR A 5 -11.00 28.98 4.01
CA TYR A 5 -9.77 28.78 3.24
C TYR A 5 -9.96 29.06 1.75
N SER A 6 -11.14 28.79 1.20
CA SER A 6 -11.44 29.05 -0.21
C SER A 6 -11.52 30.54 -0.55
N ILE A 7 -11.97 31.39 0.37
CA ILE A 7 -12.10 32.84 0.16
C ILE A 7 -10.93 33.64 0.74
N ALA A 8 -10.05 33.00 1.51
CA ALA A 8 -8.89 33.65 2.09
C ALA A 8 -7.93 34.13 0.98
N LYS A 9 -7.49 35.40 1.09
CA LYS A 9 -6.47 35.95 0.19
C LYS A 9 -5.13 35.23 0.32
N ARG A 10 -4.82 34.73 1.52
CA ARG A 10 -3.59 34.01 1.85
C ARG A 10 -3.82 33.16 3.08
N VAL A 11 -3.35 31.91 3.05
CA VAL A 11 -3.34 30.98 4.17
C VAL A 11 -1.93 30.93 4.75
N LEU A 12 -1.82 31.07 6.07
CA LEU A 12 -0.55 30.95 6.79
C LEU A 12 -0.48 29.59 7.47
N ILE A 13 0.43 28.75 7.00
CA ILE A 13 0.65 27.39 7.50
C ILE A 13 1.75 27.46 8.56
N TRP A 14 1.37 27.36 9.83
CA TRP A 14 2.31 27.34 10.94
C TRP A 14 2.70 25.90 11.31
N LEU A 15 3.97 25.56 11.10
CA LEU A 15 4.52 24.23 11.39
C LEU A 15 4.98 24.05 12.84
N GLY A 16 5.14 25.14 13.59
CA GLY A 16 5.69 25.14 14.95
C GLY A 16 7.00 25.90 15.06
N VAL A 17 7.65 25.78 16.21
CA VAL A 17 9.00 26.30 16.45
C VAL A 17 10.03 25.57 15.57
N ALA A 18 11.11 26.27 15.21
CA ALA A 18 12.24 25.66 14.51
C ALA A 18 13.19 25.07 15.55
N ASP A 19 13.44 23.77 15.45
CA ASP A 19 14.16 23.00 16.49
C ASP A 19 15.42 22.31 15.92
N GLY A 20 15.73 22.49 14.64
CA GLY A 20 16.89 21.87 13.98
C GLY A 20 17.17 22.45 12.60
N SER A 21 17.12 21.62 11.56
CA SER A 21 17.57 21.96 10.20
C SER A 21 16.62 22.84 9.39
N GLU A 22 15.44 23.20 9.91
CA GLU A 22 14.38 23.84 9.12
C GLU A 22 14.79 25.20 8.53
N PRO A 23 15.45 26.11 9.25
CA PRO A 23 15.87 27.40 8.69
C PRO A 23 16.81 27.26 7.49
N ALA A 24 17.85 26.42 7.61
CA ALA A 24 18.79 26.15 6.53
C ALA A 24 18.12 25.50 5.32
N THR A 25 17.14 24.61 5.57
CA THR A 25 16.34 23.98 4.51
C THR A 25 15.49 25.00 3.76
N PHE A 26 14.89 25.94 4.47
CA PHE A 26 14.09 27.00 3.85
C PHE A 26 14.97 27.93 3.02
N ASP A 27 16.15 28.29 3.52
CA ASP A 27 17.08 29.14 2.79
C ASP A 27 17.60 28.45 1.52
N LEU A 28 17.90 27.15 1.60
CA LEU A 28 18.29 26.33 0.43
C LEU A 28 17.17 26.31 -0.62
N LEU A 29 15.92 26.05 -0.22
CA LEU A 29 14.80 25.97 -1.16
C LEU A 29 14.41 27.34 -1.75
N ARG A 30 14.62 28.45 -1.03
CA ARG A 30 14.39 29.79 -1.58
C ARG A 30 15.36 30.14 -2.72
N THR A 31 16.50 29.46 -2.85
CA THR A 31 17.44 29.74 -3.94
C THR A 31 16.85 29.48 -5.34
N VAL A 32 15.82 28.64 -5.44
CA VAL A 32 15.11 28.33 -6.69
C VAL A 32 13.81 29.12 -6.89
N GLU A 33 13.44 30.00 -5.96
CA GLU A 33 12.24 30.84 -6.07
C GLU A 33 12.21 31.69 -7.36
N PRO A 34 13.33 32.31 -7.82
CA PRO A 34 13.34 33.08 -9.07
C PRO A 34 13.10 32.24 -10.34
N MET A 35 13.10 30.91 -10.22
CA MET A 35 13.02 29.94 -11.32
C MET A 35 11.66 29.27 -11.44
N LEU A 36 10.68 29.65 -10.61
CA LEU A 36 9.35 29.01 -10.58
C LEU A 36 8.64 28.97 -11.94
N ASP A 37 8.84 30.00 -12.77
CA ASP A 37 8.21 30.15 -14.07
C ASP A 37 9.11 29.71 -15.24
N TRP A 38 10.25 29.08 -14.94
CA TRP A 38 11.20 28.63 -15.96
C TRP A 38 10.78 27.28 -16.55
N ASP A 39 11.22 27.01 -17.78
CA ASP A 39 11.00 25.71 -18.42
C ASP A 39 11.71 24.58 -17.66
N GLU A 40 11.08 23.40 -17.61
CA GLU A 40 11.56 22.22 -16.88
C GLU A 40 13.01 21.87 -17.25
N GLU A 41 13.35 21.90 -18.54
CA GLU A 41 14.68 21.56 -19.05
C GLU A 41 15.77 22.55 -18.61
N ALA A 42 15.41 23.83 -18.39
CA ALA A 42 16.32 24.86 -17.91
C ALA A 42 16.59 24.73 -16.39
N THR A 43 15.66 24.14 -15.64
CA THR A 43 15.73 24.02 -14.17
C THR A 43 16.43 22.73 -13.71
N LYS A 44 16.55 21.73 -14.58
CA LYS A 44 17.16 20.43 -14.30
C LYS A 44 18.55 20.49 -13.64
N PRO A 45 19.51 21.32 -14.09
CA PRO A 45 20.84 21.38 -13.46
C PRO A 45 20.80 21.84 -11.99
N TYR A 46 19.80 22.62 -11.60
CA TYR A 46 19.64 23.09 -10.23
C TYR A 46 19.15 21.98 -9.30
N GLY A 47 18.36 21.03 -9.82
CA GLY A 47 18.01 19.82 -9.08
C GLY A 47 19.23 19.03 -8.65
N ASP A 48 20.21 18.87 -9.57
CA ASP A 48 21.48 18.20 -9.26
C ASP A 48 22.28 18.96 -8.20
N VAL A 49 22.43 20.28 -8.33
CA VAL A 49 23.13 21.12 -7.34
C VAL A 49 22.48 21.02 -5.97
N LEU A 50 21.14 21.10 -5.89
CA LEU A 50 20.41 20.97 -4.63
C LEU A 50 20.62 19.58 -4.00
N ALA A 51 20.47 18.51 -4.79
CA ALA A 51 20.63 17.14 -4.32
C ALA A 51 22.07 16.86 -3.84
N ASP A 52 23.07 17.33 -4.59
CA ASP A 52 24.48 17.17 -4.23
C ASP A 52 24.83 17.98 -2.98
N THR A 53 24.31 19.21 -2.84
CA THR A 53 24.47 20.03 -1.63
C THR A 53 23.89 19.33 -0.39
N LEU A 54 22.76 18.65 -0.51
CA LEU A 54 22.17 17.87 0.58
C LEU A 54 23.04 16.66 0.96
N ARG A 55 23.68 16.02 -0.03
CA ARG A 55 24.55 14.86 0.18
C ARG A 55 25.89 15.26 0.81
N GLU A 56 26.53 16.32 0.32
CA GLU A 56 27.84 16.78 0.80
C GLU A 56 27.84 17.23 2.26
N ASN A 57 26.71 17.76 2.72
CA ASN A 57 26.56 18.19 4.11
C ASN A 57 26.21 17.05 5.09
N ASP A 58 26.06 15.79 4.63
CA ASP A 58 25.67 14.60 5.41
C ASP A 58 24.49 14.84 6.39
N HIS A 59 23.59 15.75 6.00
CA HIS A 59 22.46 16.19 6.81
C HIS A 59 21.19 16.02 5.99
N ASP A 60 20.27 15.17 6.48
CA ASP A 60 18.88 15.14 5.98
C ASP A 60 18.23 16.49 6.33
N ALA A 61 18.31 17.46 5.42
CA ALA A 61 17.74 18.79 5.61
C ALA A 61 16.24 18.72 5.91
N PHE A 62 15.56 17.70 5.37
CA PHE A 62 14.13 17.49 5.61
C PHE A 62 13.82 16.76 6.93
N LYS A 63 14.81 16.23 7.66
CA LYS A 63 14.58 15.38 8.85
C LYS A 63 13.61 15.98 9.85
N ASP A 64 13.84 17.23 10.23
CA ASP A 64 13.02 17.91 11.23
C ASP A 64 11.70 18.42 10.65
N LEU A 65 11.69 18.77 9.36
CA LEU A 65 10.49 19.17 8.64
C LEU A 65 9.49 18.00 8.50
N LYS A 66 9.97 16.80 8.17
CA LYS A 66 9.18 15.56 8.05
C LYS A 66 8.44 15.19 9.35
N ARG A 67 8.99 15.59 10.50
CA ARG A 67 8.47 15.29 11.84
C ARG A 67 7.42 16.28 12.33
N LYS A 68 7.22 17.40 11.62
CA LYS A 68 6.21 18.40 12.03
C LYS A 68 4.81 17.79 11.95
N SER A 69 4.11 17.81 13.07
CA SER A 69 2.78 17.19 13.24
C SER A 69 1.74 17.74 12.26
N TRP A 70 1.92 18.98 11.79
CA TRP A 70 1.04 19.62 10.83
C TRP A 70 0.79 18.76 9.58
N PHE A 71 1.83 18.12 9.02
CA PHE A 71 1.70 17.29 7.81
C PHE A 71 0.77 16.09 8.01
N ARG A 72 0.50 15.66 9.24
CA ARG A 72 -0.37 14.51 9.54
C ARG A 72 -1.81 14.92 9.81
N ARG A 73 -2.11 16.19 10.07
CA ARG A 73 -3.44 16.62 10.52
C ARG A 73 -4.47 16.49 9.41
N MET A 74 -5.70 16.16 9.77
CA MET A 74 -6.81 16.10 8.81
C MET A 74 -7.06 17.46 8.14
N TRP A 75 -7.02 18.53 8.94
CA TRP A 75 -7.35 19.88 8.49
C TRP A 75 -6.34 20.52 7.54
N CYS A 76 -5.11 20.02 7.46
CA CYS A 76 -4.12 20.57 6.53
C CYS A 76 -4.50 20.36 5.07
N LEU A 77 -5.38 19.37 4.77
CA LEU A 77 -5.98 19.22 3.45
C LEU A 77 -6.71 20.48 3.04
N GLN A 78 -7.66 20.96 3.84
CA GLN A 78 -8.40 22.19 3.51
C GLN A 78 -7.48 23.41 3.48
N GLU A 79 -6.47 23.48 4.35
CA GLU A 79 -5.52 24.60 4.43
C GLU A 79 -4.66 24.75 3.17
N VAL A 80 -4.27 23.64 2.51
CA VAL A 80 -3.44 23.67 1.30
C VAL A 80 -4.27 23.58 0.04
N VAL A 81 -5.20 22.63 0.00
CA VAL A 81 -5.91 22.23 -1.22
C VAL A 81 -6.92 23.30 -1.63
N LEU A 82 -7.52 24.01 -0.66
CA LEU A 82 -8.49 25.08 -0.95
C LEU A 82 -7.86 26.48 -1.02
N ALA A 83 -6.59 26.63 -0.63
CA ALA A 83 -5.93 27.94 -0.58
C ALA A 83 -5.62 28.48 -1.98
N GLN A 84 -5.98 29.74 -2.19
CA GLN A 84 -5.57 30.51 -3.38
C GLN A 84 -4.07 30.80 -3.35
N ASP A 85 -3.56 31.15 -2.16
CA ASP A 85 -2.15 31.41 -1.89
C ASP A 85 -1.81 30.91 -0.48
N ALA A 86 -0.63 30.33 -0.29
CA ALA A 86 -0.22 29.72 0.96
C ALA A 86 1.27 29.96 1.27
N ILE A 87 1.56 30.36 2.50
CA ILE A 87 2.92 30.53 3.03
C ILE A 87 3.13 29.55 4.18
N VAL A 88 4.22 28.80 4.11
CA VAL A 88 4.69 27.90 5.17
C VAL A 88 5.61 28.65 6.10
N ILE A 89 5.38 28.51 7.40
CA ILE A 89 6.09 29.22 8.46
C ILE A 89 6.59 28.19 9.49
N CYS A 90 7.87 28.24 9.82
CA CYS A 90 8.49 27.42 10.86
C CYS A 90 9.47 28.28 11.67
N GLY A 91 9.18 28.51 12.96
CA GLY A 91 9.95 29.46 13.77
C GLY A 91 9.95 30.86 13.15
N GLY A 92 11.14 31.41 12.90
CA GLY A 92 11.31 32.70 12.21
C GLY A 92 11.37 32.61 10.67
N SER A 93 11.36 31.40 10.11
CA SER A 93 11.56 31.18 8.68
C SER A 93 10.23 31.01 7.94
N THR A 94 10.14 31.59 6.74
CA THR A 94 8.94 31.52 5.88
C THR A 94 9.28 31.08 4.47
N ILE A 95 8.42 30.31 3.80
CA ILE A 95 8.60 29.95 2.39
C ILE A 95 7.22 29.81 1.71
N PRO A 96 7.00 30.32 0.49
CA PRO A 96 5.77 30.04 -0.24
C PRO A 96 5.59 28.53 -0.46
N TRP A 97 4.35 28.03 -0.36
CA TRP A 97 4.05 26.61 -0.59
C TRP A 97 4.47 26.16 -2.00
N SER A 98 4.31 27.03 -3.00
CA SER A 98 4.76 26.77 -4.38
C SER A 98 6.27 26.55 -4.48
N VAL A 99 7.08 27.38 -3.80
CA VAL A 99 8.54 27.25 -3.78
C VAL A 99 8.96 25.95 -3.07
N LEU A 100 8.32 25.61 -1.94
CA LEU A 100 8.55 24.34 -1.24
C LEU A 100 8.32 23.15 -2.18
N LEU A 101 7.19 23.12 -2.89
CA LEU A 101 6.86 22.06 -3.83
C LEU A 101 7.86 21.98 -4.99
N PHE A 102 8.19 23.13 -5.58
CA PHE A 102 9.09 23.21 -6.73
C PHE A 102 10.48 22.68 -6.41
N GLY A 103 11.09 23.16 -5.32
CA GLY A 103 12.43 22.69 -4.92
C GLY A 103 12.45 21.20 -4.57
N VAL A 104 11.40 20.67 -3.92
CA VAL A 104 11.28 19.23 -3.61
C VAL A 104 11.15 18.38 -4.89
N ASN A 105 10.45 18.88 -5.91
CA ASN A 105 10.33 18.19 -7.20
C ASN A 105 11.66 18.12 -7.93
N LEU A 106 12.40 19.22 -8.03
CA LEU A 106 13.73 19.26 -8.64
C LEU A 106 14.70 18.27 -8.00
N ILE A 107 14.72 18.21 -6.66
CA ILE A 107 15.56 17.24 -5.93
C ILE A 107 15.13 15.81 -6.25
N THR A 108 13.81 15.54 -6.23
CA THR A 108 13.29 14.19 -6.48
C THR A 108 13.57 13.73 -7.92
N GLU A 109 13.50 14.62 -8.91
CA GLU A 109 13.81 14.32 -10.31
C GLU A 109 15.30 14.02 -10.51
N SER A 110 16.19 14.78 -9.86
CA SER A 110 17.63 14.49 -9.84
C SER A 110 17.90 13.11 -9.23
N GLU A 111 17.36 12.81 -8.04
CA GLU A 111 17.48 11.51 -7.38
C GLU A 111 17.02 10.36 -8.29
N LYS A 112 15.83 10.49 -8.90
CA LYS A 112 15.30 9.50 -9.85
C LYS A 112 16.20 9.29 -11.07
N SER A 113 16.74 10.36 -11.64
CA SER A 113 17.63 10.29 -12.81
C SER A 113 18.93 9.53 -12.52
N LYS A 114 19.38 9.54 -11.24
CA LYS A 114 20.53 8.80 -10.73
C LYS A 114 20.15 7.39 -10.24
N GLY A 115 18.86 7.02 -10.29
CA GLY A 115 18.34 5.74 -9.79
C GLY A 115 18.31 5.65 -8.26
N GLU A 116 18.24 6.79 -7.58
CA GLU A 116 18.33 6.90 -6.12
C GLU A 116 16.96 7.22 -5.47
N TYR A 117 16.78 6.80 -4.22
CA TYR A 117 15.66 7.19 -3.36
C TYR A 117 16.20 7.95 -2.15
N GLY A 118 16.38 9.26 -2.32
CA GLY A 118 17.06 10.13 -1.34
C GLY A 118 16.12 10.90 -0.41
N TYR A 119 16.66 11.94 0.22
CA TYR A 119 15.94 12.75 1.21
C TYR A 119 14.76 13.51 0.60
N GLY A 120 14.88 13.96 -0.66
CA GLY A 120 13.81 14.64 -1.39
C GLY A 120 12.65 13.70 -1.68
N SER A 121 12.92 12.51 -2.21
CA SER A 121 11.90 11.48 -2.46
C SER A 121 11.15 11.07 -1.19
N GLN A 122 11.85 10.95 -0.07
CA GLN A 122 11.23 10.70 1.24
C GLN A 122 10.30 11.83 1.67
N PHE A 123 10.72 13.10 1.55
CA PHE A 123 9.87 14.23 1.91
C PHE A 123 8.69 14.38 0.95
N ARG A 124 8.90 14.21 -0.36
CA ARG A 124 7.84 14.20 -1.37
C ARG A 124 6.77 13.16 -1.05
N SER A 125 7.16 11.98 -0.54
CA SER A 125 6.19 10.96 -0.10
C SER A 125 5.24 11.47 0.99
N ILE A 126 5.71 12.27 1.95
CA ILE A 126 4.88 12.83 3.04
C ILE A 126 3.85 13.83 2.51
N ILE A 127 4.24 14.68 1.57
CA ILE A 127 3.36 15.71 0.98
C ILE A 127 2.59 15.22 -0.26
N SER A 128 2.87 14.02 -0.76
CA SER A 128 2.27 13.46 -1.98
C SER A 128 0.74 13.45 -1.94
N SER A 129 0.14 13.13 -0.79
CA SER A 129 -1.30 13.14 -0.59
C SER A 129 -1.92 14.55 -0.71
N LEU A 130 -1.20 15.60 -0.29
CA LEU A 130 -1.65 16.98 -0.42
C LEU A 130 -1.54 17.46 -1.88
N ILE A 131 -0.47 17.06 -2.56
CA ILE A 131 -0.24 17.34 -3.98
C ILE A 131 -1.35 16.69 -4.81
N GLY A 132 -1.56 15.38 -4.64
CA GLY A 132 -2.60 14.63 -5.34
C GLY A 132 -3.99 15.20 -5.11
N ALA A 133 -4.36 15.51 -3.85
CA ALA A 133 -5.65 16.13 -3.56
C ALA A 133 -5.85 17.51 -4.23
N ARG A 134 -4.78 18.30 -4.40
CA ARG A 134 -4.82 19.59 -5.10
C ARG A 134 -4.90 19.42 -6.61
N GLU A 135 -4.15 18.48 -7.17
CA GLU A 135 -4.22 18.14 -8.60
C GLU A 135 -5.63 17.67 -9.00
N LEU A 136 -6.31 16.89 -8.15
CA LEU A 136 -7.72 16.55 -8.35
C LEU A 136 -8.60 17.81 -8.46
N LEU A 137 -8.41 18.83 -7.63
CA LEU A 137 -9.21 20.07 -7.75
C LEU A 137 -8.86 20.93 -8.97
N CYS A 138 -7.61 20.90 -9.40
CA CYS A 138 -7.10 21.80 -10.45
C CYS A 138 -7.17 21.19 -11.86
N THR A 139 -7.45 19.90 -11.99
CA THR A 139 -7.60 19.24 -13.29
C THR A 139 -8.87 19.76 -14.00
N PRO A 140 -8.76 20.31 -15.22
CA PRO A 140 -9.91 20.88 -15.90
C PRO A 140 -10.92 19.78 -16.28
N SER A 141 -12.16 19.91 -15.79
CA SER A 141 -13.31 19.06 -16.11
C SER A 141 -13.73 19.06 -17.60
N ASN A 142 -12.97 19.71 -18.48
CA ASN A 142 -13.36 20.08 -19.85
C ASN A 142 -12.53 19.39 -20.95
N ALA A 143 -11.84 18.28 -20.68
CA ALA A 143 -11.48 17.39 -21.77
C ALA A 143 -12.77 16.69 -22.23
N GLU A 144 -13.34 17.16 -23.34
CA GLU A 144 -14.38 16.46 -24.09
C GLU A 144 -13.85 15.09 -24.54
N THR A 145 -13.81 14.11 -23.64
CA THR A 145 -13.75 12.71 -24.02
C THR A 145 -15.19 12.29 -24.33
N THR A 146 -15.45 12.15 -25.63
CA THR A 146 -16.69 11.66 -26.24
C THR A 146 -17.38 10.60 -25.38
N THR A 147 -18.66 10.82 -25.13
CA THR A 147 -19.56 9.97 -24.32
C THR A 147 -19.71 8.51 -24.81
N LEU A 148 -19.03 8.10 -25.88
CA LEU A 148 -19.04 6.75 -26.43
C LEU A 148 -17.92 5.83 -25.90
N GLU A 149 -16.90 6.34 -25.21
CA GLU A 149 -15.79 5.52 -24.66
C GLU A 149 -15.78 5.51 -23.11
N ARG A 150 -16.97 5.34 -22.54
CA ARG A 150 -17.21 5.32 -21.09
C ARG A 150 -16.72 4.05 -20.39
N HIS A 151 -15.96 3.17 -21.02
CA HIS A 151 -15.49 1.94 -20.36
C HIS A 151 -14.24 2.16 -19.49
N PRO A 152 -14.23 1.88 -18.17
CA PRO A 152 -13.09 2.20 -17.29
C PRO A 152 -11.79 1.40 -17.49
N LEU A 153 -11.73 0.54 -18.50
CA LEU A 153 -10.92 -0.67 -18.46
C LEU A 153 -9.91 -0.79 -19.62
N HIS A 154 -9.69 0.29 -20.39
CA HIS A 154 -9.00 0.23 -21.69
C HIS A 154 -7.58 0.82 -21.75
N GLU A 155 -6.99 1.32 -20.65
CA GLU A 155 -5.63 1.89 -20.70
C GLU A 155 -4.69 1.40 -19.59
N SER A 156 -3.43 1.21 -19.99
CA SER A 156 -2.32 0.75 -19.17
C SER A 156 -2.02 1.76 -18.06
N TYR A 157 -2.24 1.34 -16.80
CA TYR A 157 -2.02 2.17 -15.62
C TYR A 157 -0.52 2.41 -15.42
N SER A 158 -0.03 3.57 -15.86
CA SER A 158 1.28 4.10 -15.47
C SER A 158 1.09 5.06 -14.29
N ARG A 159 2.07 5.13 -13.38
CA ARG A 159 2.06 5.87 -12.10
C ARG A 159 1.64 7.37 -12.21
N ASN A 160 1.65 7.92 -13.41
CA ASN A 160 1.35 9.30 -13.74
C ASN A 160 -0.02 9.53 -14.39
N HIS A 161 -0.82 8.48 -14.62
CA HIS A 161 -2.16 8.60 -15.20
C HIS A 161 -3.14 7.72 -14.41
N MET A 162 -3.82 8.32 -13.42
CA MET A 162 -5.12 7.83 -12.92
C MET A 162 -6.09 7.81 -14.10
N GLY A 163 -6.05 6.74 -14.89
CA GLY A 163 -7.01 6.45 -15.94
C GLY A 163 -8.41 6.33 -15.32
N LYS A 164 -9.17 7.43 -15.43
CA LYS A 164 -10.49 7.71 -14.85
C LYS A 164 -10.49 7.92 -13.33
N PHE A 165 -10.40 9.22 -13.00
CA PHE A 165 -10.65 9.90 -11.74
C PHE A 165 -11.60 9.12 -10.79
N LEU A 166 -11.05 8.55 -9.71
CA LEU A 166 -11.82 8.07 -8.53
C LEU A 166 -11.69 9.10 -7.40
N PRO A 167 -12.18 10.33 -7.59
CA PRO A 167 -11.86 11.44 -6.70
C PRO A 167 -12.34 11.21 -5.29
N VAL A 168 -13.53 10.64 -5.11
CA VAL A 168 -14.13 10.52 -3.78
C VAL A 168 -13.40 9.45 -2.99
N THR A 169 -13.20 8.27 -3.57
CA THR A 169 -12.48 7.16 -2.94
C THR A 169 -11.03 7.55 -2.63
N THR A 170 -10.36 8.24 -3.55
CA THR A 170 -8.97 8.71 -3.36
C THR A 170 -8.89 9.73 -2.21
N LEU A 171 -9.81 10.70 -2.17
CA LEU A 171 -9.83 11.67 -1.08
C LEU A 171 -10.18 11.05 0.27
N LEU A 172 -11.10 10.07 0.29
CA LEU A 172 -11.37 9.29 1.48
C LEU A 172 -10.09 8.61 1.95
N ASP A 173 -9.41 7.80 1.12
CA ASP A 173 -8.13 7.14 1.47
C ASP A 173 -7.10 8.13 2.02
N ILE A 174 -6.93 9.28 1.36
CA ILE A 174 -6.06 10.36 1.81
C ILE A 174 -6.44 10.84 3.21
N ALA A 175 -7.72 11.07 3.48
CA ALA A 175 -8.20 11.52 4.78
C ALA A 175 -8.01 10.47 5.88
N LEU A 176 -8.13 9.18 5.55
CA LEU A 176 -8.00 8.08 6.52
C LEU A 176 -6.63 8.05 7.19
N ARG A 177 -5.60 8.33 6.39
CA ARG A 177 -4.19 8.31 6.80
C ARG A 177 -3.82 9.52 7.67
N ARG A 178 -4.77 10.43 7.91
CA ARG A 178 -4.56 11.66 8.69
C ARG A 178 -5.06 11.53 10.13
N GLU A 179 -4.45 12.32 10.97
CA GLU A 179 -4.75 12.45 12.38
C GLU A 179 -5.88 13.44 12.59
N ALA A 180 -6.92 12.98 13.29
CA ALA A 180 -8.05 13.78 13.73
C ALA A 180 -8.35 13.45 15.20
N THR A 181 -8.58 14.48 16.01
CA THR A 181 -8.98 14.33 17.42
C THR A 181 -10.38 13.74 17.52
N GLU A 182 -11.30 14.23 16.69
CA GLU A 182 -12.64 13.70 16.54
C GLU A 182 -12.67 12.77 15.31
N PRO A 183 -12.96 11.46 15.46
CA PRO A 183 -12.96 10.52 14.35
C PRO A 183 -13.83 10.93 13.16
N LYS A 184 -14.98 11.58 13.41
CA LYS A 184 -15.92 12.05 12.37
C LYS A 184 -15.30 13.09 11.42
N ASP A 185 -14.27 13.81 11.86
CA ASP A 185 -13.59 14.81 11.04
C ASP A 185 -12.84 14.21 9.85
N ARG A 186 -12.56 12.89 9.84
CA ARG A 186 -12.00 12.22 8.65
C ARG A 186 -12.95 12.27 7.45
N VAL A 187 -14.25 12.31 7.70
CA VAL A 187 -15.28 12.48 6.67
C VAL A 187 -15.63 13.96 6.52
N PHE A 188 -15.97 14.66 7.60
CA PHE A 188 -16.42 16.05 7.53
C PHE A 188 -15.32 17.02 7.06
N GLY A 189 -14.05 16.69 7.29
CA GLY A 189 -12.89 17.43 6.78
C GLY A 189 -12.76 17.40 5.26
N LEU A 190 -13.44 16.49 4.56
CA LEU A 190 -13.46 16.46 3.08
C LEU A 190 -14.62 17.22 2.46
N HIS A 191 -15.64 17.59 3.25
CA HIS A 191 -16.91 18.12 2.75
C HIS A 191 -16.72 19.29 1.75
N ALA A 192 -15.88 20.28 2.09
CA ALA A 192 -15.65 21.42 1.21
C ALA A 192 -14.87 21.07 -0.08
N ILE A 193 -13.97 20.08 -0.01
CA ILE A 193 -13.18 19.61 -1.16
C ILE A 193 -14.10 18.83 -2.11
N LEU A 194 -14.89 17.88 -1.58
CA LEU A 194 -15.86 17.11 -2.37
C LEU A 194 -16.91 18.00 -3.05
N ARG A 195 -17.38 19.05 -2.35
CA ARG A 195 -18.28 20.04 -2.96
C ARG A 195 -17.63 20.77 -4.14
N LYS A 196 -16.34 21.13 -4.05
CA LYS A 196 -15.61 21.76 -5.16
C LYS A 196 -15.38 20.81 -6.33
N LEU A 197 -15.33 19.50 -6.08
CA LEU A 197 -15.26 18.46 -7.12
C LEU A 197 -16.60 18.16 -7.78
N GLY A 198 -17.69 18.82 -7.37
CA GLY A 198 -19.00 18.67 -7.98
C GLY A 198 -19.94 17.66 -7.31
N VAL A 199 -19.52 17.02 -6.21
CA VAL A 199 -20.41 16.12 -5.45
C VAL A 199 -21.54 16.94 -4.82
N PRO A 200 -22.83 16.61 -5.08
CA PRO A 200 -23.94 17.43 -4.65
C PRO A 200 -24.20 17.31 -3.14
N LEU A 201 -24.60 18.42 -2.52
CA LEU A 201 -24.80 18.54 -1.07
C LEU A 201 -25.83 17.55 -0.49
N ASN A 202 -26.83 17.16 -1.29
CA ASN A 202 -27.86 16.21 -0.87
C ASN A 202 -27.34 14.76 -0.77
N ARG A 203 -26.17 14.47 -1.36
CA ARG A 203 -25.53 13.15 -1.27
C ARG A 203 -24.46 13.10 -0.18
N LEU A 204 -23.83 14.22 0.15
CA LEU A 204 -22.79 14.27 1.17
C LEU A 204 -23.38 14.16 2.60
N PRO A 205 -22.76 13.40 3.51
CA PRO A 205 -23.14 13.40 4.91
C PRO A 205 -22.87 14.78 5.51
N LEU A 206 -23.94 15.51 5.85
CA LEU A 206 -23.81 16.81 6.50
C LEU A 206 -23.14 16.65 7.88
N PRO A 207 -22.30 17.62 8.31
CA PRO A 207 -21.68 17.58 9.63
C PRO A 207 -22.73 17.56 10.75
N ASP A 208 -22.97 16.37 11.30
CA ASP A 208 -23.80 16.14 12.48
C ASP A 208 -23.02 15.29 13.48
N TYR A 209 -22.49 15.96 14.51
CA TYR A 209 -21.69 15.31 15.55
C TYR A 209 -22.54 14.52 16.55
N ASN A 210 -23.88 14.59 16.49
CA ASN A 210 -24.76 13.74 17.30
C ASN A 210 -25.02 12.38 16.63
N LYS A 211 -24.77 12.27 15.33
CA LYS A 211 -24.96 11.04 14.57
C LYS A 211 -23.94 9.98 14.95
N GLU A 212 -24.36 8.72 14.92
CA GLU A 212 -23.49 7.57 15.16
C GLU A 212 -22.34 7.50 14.14
N LEU A 213 -21.13 7.18 14.60
CA LEU A 213 -19.91 7.16 13.77
C LEU A 213 -20.04 6.22 12.57
N VAL A 214 -20.50 4.99 12.81
CA VAL A 214 -20.69 3.98 11.76
C VAL A 214 -21.70 4.44 10.71
N GLY A 215 -22.74 5.17 11.08
CA GLY A 215 -23.72 5.73 10.14
C GLY A 215 -23.09 6.75 9.19
N ILE A 216 -22.25 7.65 9.72
CA ILE A 216 -21.50 8.63 8.91
C ILE A 216 -20.58 7.90 7.92
N TYR A 217 -19.96 6.80 8.36
CA TYR A 217 -19.02 6.06 7.53
C TYR A 217 -19.71 5.21 6.47
N CYS A 218 -20.87 4.62 6.77
CA CYS A 218 -21.70 3.97 5.75
C CYS A 218 -22.11 4.95 4.64
N GLU A 219 -22.50 6.17 5.02
CA GLU A 219 -22.88 7.22 4.06
C GLU A 219 -21.70 7.66 3.20
N ALA A 220 -20.55 7.93 3.80
CA ALA A 220 -19.36 8.29 3.05
C ALA A 220 -18.90 7.18 2.09
N ALA A 221 -18.97 5.91 2.52
CA ALA A 221 -18.62 4.78 1.68
C ALA A 221 -19.60 4.60 0.51
N ARG A 222 -20.89 4.80 0.77
CA ARG A 222 -21.94 4.82 -0.26
C ARG A 222 -21.69 5.92 -1.29
N VAL A 223 -21.41 7.15 -0.85
CA VAL A 223 -21.11 8.28 -1.76
C VAL A 223 -19.91 7.94 -2.64
N ALA A 224 -18.86 7.34 -2.10
CA ALA A 224 -17.71 6.91 -2.89
C ALA A 224 -18.11 5.93 -4.00
N ILE A 225 -18.91 4.91 -3.67
CA ILE A 225 -19.38 3.92 -4.64
C ILE A 225 -20.27 4.55 -5.71
N GLU A 226 -21.21 5.41 -5.32
CA GLU A 226 -22.19 6.02 -6.22
C GLU A 226 -21.59 7.12 -7.11
N GLU A 227 -20.69 7.96 -6.60
CA GLU A 227 -20.09 9.07 -7.36
C GLU A 227 -18.95 8.61 -8.26
N ASP A 228 -18.09 7.72 -7.78
CA ASP A 228 -17.01 7.16 -8.59
C ASP A 228 -17.51 6.01 -9.50
N ASN A 229 -18.77 5.58 -9.33
CA ASN A 229 -19.36 4.38 -9.94
C ASN A 229 -18.41 3.18 -9.90
N CYS A 230 -17.87 2.88 -8.71
CA CYS A 230 -16.79 1.92 -8.53
C CYS A 230 -16.83 1.26 -7.15
N LEU A 231 -16.45 -0.02 -7.08
CA LEU A 231 -16.34 -0.77 -5.82
C LEU A 231 -14.94 -0.70 -5.19
N TRP A 232 -14.05 0.18 -5.66
CA TRP A 232 -12.65 0.26 -5.22
C TRP A 232 -12.49 0.49 -3.72
N ILE A 233 -13.46 1.12 -3.07
CA ILE A 233 -13.44 1.34 -1.62
C ILE A 233 -13.32 0.02 -0.82
N LEU A 234 -13.77 -1.11 -1.39
CA LEU A 234 -13.63 -2.43 -0.77
C LEU A 234 -12.16 -2.88 -0.68
N ASN A 235 -11.27 -2.33 -1.50
CA ASN A 235 -9.83 -2.59 -1.40
C ASN A 235 -9.20 -1.97 -0.15
N LEU A 236 -9.88 -1.04 0.52
CA LEU A 236 -9.42 -0.43 1.77
C LEU A 236 -9.76 -1.30 3.00
N ILE A 237 -10.45 -2.43 2.82
CA ILE A 237 -10.83 -3.33 3.91
C ILE A 237 -9.66 -4.25 4.25
N ASN A 238 -9.26 -4.26 5.52
CA ASN A 238 -8.10 -5.06 5.97
C ASN A 238 -8.44 -6.12 7.03
N GLY A 239 -9.69 -6.30 7.47
CA GLY A 239 -10.14 -7.44 8.30
C GLY A 239 -9.52 -7.64 9.71
N ILE A 240 -8.36 -7.02 10.00
CA ILE A 240 -7.58 -7.13 11.26
C ILE A 240 -8.13 -6.18 12.34
N GLU A 241 -9.00 -5.26 11.93
CA GLU A 241 -9.56 -4.24 12.80
C GLU A 241 -10.56 -4.88 13.76
N GLN A 242 -10.40 -4.64 15.06
CA GLN A 242 -11.46 -4.95 16.03
C GLN A 242 -12.67 -4.09 15.68
N ARG A 243 -13.75 -4.75 15.28
CA ARG A 243 -14.99 -4.12 14.84
C ARG A 243 -16.07 -4.39 15.87
N ASP A 244 -16.86 -3.36 16.17
CA ASP A 244 -18.13 -3.55 16.88
C ASP A 244 -19.02 -4.49 16.06
N GLU A 245 -19.88 -5.26 16.72
CA GLU A 245 -20.74 -6.25 16.06
C GLU A 245 -21.62 -5.62 14.95
N ASP A 246 -22.03 -4.36 15.14
CA ASP A 246 -22.89 -3.60 14.24
C ASP A 246 -22.15 -2.89 13.08
N TRP A 247 -20.82 -3.01 13.00
CA TRP A 247 -20.02 -2.38 11.95
C TRP A 247 -20.05 -3.18 10.64
N PRO A 248 -20.59 -2.65 9.54
CA PRO A 248 -20.66 -3.41 8.29
C PRO A 248 -19.30 -3.75 7.71
N SER A 249 -19.11 -4.99 7.31
CA SER A 249 -17.79 -5.48 6.88
C SER A 249 -17.25 -4.79 5.63
N TRP A 250 -18.15 -4.34 4.75
CA TRP A 250 -17.84 -3.63 3.51
C TRP A 250 -17.48 -2.14 3.72
N VAL A 251 -17.72 -1.59 4.92
CA VAL A 251 -17.34 -0.22 5.27
C VAL A 251 -15.99 -0.26 5.95
N PRO A 252 -14.93 0.36 5.40
CA PRO A 252 -13.64 0.35 6.07
C PRO A 252 -13.74 1.17 7.36
N THR A 253 -13.12 0.69 8.46
CA THR A 253 -13.32 1.35 9.76
C THR A 253 -12.56 2.67 9.87
N TRP A 254 -11.63 2.95 8.94
CA TRP A 254 -10.94 4.25 8.79
C TRP A 254 -10.26 4.76 10.08
N VAL A 255 -10.08 3.87 11.06
CA VAL A 255 -9.56 4.17 12.41
C VAL A 255 -8.14 3.61 12.56
N THR A 256 -7.77 2.56 11.80
CA THR A 256 -6.42 2.03 11.86
C THR A 256 -5.46 2.83 10.98
N LYS A 257 -4.42 3.41 11.59
CA LYS A 257 -3.34 4.17 10.90
C LYS A 257 -2.48 3.31 9.97
N PHE A 258 -2.83 2.04 9.79
CA PHE A 258 -1.97 0.99 9.30
C PHE A 258 -2.72 0.10 8.31
N HIS A 259 -3.13 0.69 7.20
CA HIS A 259 -3.44 -0.11 6.04
C HIS A 259 -2.09 -0.67 5.54
N PRO A 260 -1.88 -2.01 5.47
CA PRO A 260 -1.00 -2.51 4.43
C PRO A 260 -1.50 -1.85 3.16
N ALA A 261 -0.60 -1.29 2.37
CA ALA A 261 -1.03 -0.60 1.16
C ALA A 261 -2.00 -1.54 0.42
N PRO A 262 -3.23 -1.06 0.08
CA PRO A 262 -4.14 -1.85 -0.75
C PRO A 262 -3.31 -2.37 -1.92
N LEU A 263 -3.52 -3.62 -2.36
CA LEU A 263 -2.75 -4.25 -3.46
C LEU A 263 -2.36 -3.16 -4.47
N GLU A 264 -1.11 -2.69 -4.40
CA GLU A 264 -0.80 -1.31 -4.82
C GLU A 264 -1.01 -1.19 -6.32
N VAL A 265 -1.88 -0.27 -6.74
CA VAL A 265 -1.95 0.31 -8.11
C VAL A 265 -1.72 -0.70 -9.24
N ASN A 266 -2.33 -1.88 -9.15
CA ASN A 266 -2.05 -2.94 -10.10
C ASN A 266 -3.04 -2.94 -11.27
N PRO A 267 -2.58 -3.22 -12.50
CA PRO A 267 -3.40 -3.22 -13.72
C PRO A 267 -4.37 -4.40 -13.82
N PHE A 268 -4.59 -5.15 -12.73
CA PHE A 268 -5.41 -6.37 -12.71
C PHE A 268 -6.83 -6.17 -13.22
N LYS A 269 -7.39 -7.25 -13.77
CA LYS A 269 -8.73 -7.33 -14.34
C LYS A 269 -9.39 -8.63 -13.89
N ALA A 270 -9.42 -8.88 -12.58
CA ALA A 270 -9.98 -10.11 -12.03
C ALA A 270 -11.44 -10.36 -12.45
N ALA A 271 -12.23 -9.30 -12.64
CA ALA A 271 -13.58 -9.34 -13.20
C ALA A 271 -13.65 -8.88 -14.68
N GLY A 272 -12.56 -9.05 -15.43
CA GLY A 272 -12.43 -8.67 -16.83
C GLY A 272 -12.75 -7.18 -17.07
N THR A 273 -13.62 -6.93 -18.04
CA THR A 273 -14.15 -5.59 -18.33
C THR A 273 -15.56 -5.38 -17.79
N SER A 274 -16.00 -6.12 -16.75
CA SER A 274 -17.36 -5.96 -16.21
C SER A 274 -17.58 -4.60 -15.53
N ASP A 275 -18.81 -4.12 -15.58
CA ASP A 275 -19.24 -2.93 -14.84
C ASP A 275 -19.71 -3.33 -13.42
N PRO A 276 -19.54 -2.44 -12.42
CA PRO A 276 -19.98 -2.74 -11.06
C PRO A 276 -21.49 -2.81 -10.97
N LYS A 277 -22.00 -3.90 -10.38
CA LYS A 277 -23.43 -4.13 -10.14
C LYS A 277 -23.67 -4.25 -8.65
N TYR A 278 -24.36 -3.27 -8.08
CA TYR A 278 -24.59 -3.18 -6.64
C TYR A 278 -25.95 -2.59 -6.28
N SER A 279 -26.40 -2.87 -5.05
CA SER A 279 -27.53 -2.21 -4.41
C SER A 279 -27.33 -2.11 -2.91
N PHE A 280 -27.94 -1.11 -2.29
CA PHE A 280 -27.88 -0.90 -0.85
C PHE A 280 -29.23 -1.22 -0.21
N SER A 281 -29.19 -1.87 0.96
CA SER A 281 -30.35 -1.99 1.84
C SER A 281 -30.90 -0.63 2.27
N HIS A 282 -32.17 -0.59 2.70
CA HIS A 282 -32.85 0.66 3.08
C HIS A 282 -32.14 1.42 4.21
N ASN A 283 -31.56 0.71 5.18
CA ASN A 283 -30.81 1.32 6.29
C ASN A 283 -29.35 1.64 5.95
N GLY A 284 -28.90 1.33 4.73
CA GLY A 284 -27.53 1.56 4.27
C GLY A 284 -26.48 0.70 4.96
N ARG A 285 -26.86 -0.35 5.71
CA ARG A 285 -25.91 -1.22 6.44
C ARG A 285 -25.45 -2.42 5.61
N ARG A 286 -26.25 -2.86 4.63
CA ARG A 286 -25.90 -3.96 3.73
C ARG A 286 -25.66 -3.47 2.31
N LEU A 287 -24.63 -4.02 1.68
CA LEU A 287 -24.27 -3.83 0.28
C LEU A 287 -24.40 -5.18 -0.44
N THR A 288 -25.33 -5.27 -1.39
CA THR A 288 -25.47 -6.45 -2.25
C THR A 288 -24.76 -6.20 -3.56
N VAL A 289 -23.89 -7.12 -3.98
CA VAL A 289 -23.13 -7.05 -5.24
C VAL A 289 -23.36 -8.29 -6.09
N ARG A 290 -23.12 -8.20 -7.40
CA ARG A 290 -23.10 -9.38 -8.28
C ARG A 290 -21.70 -9.98 -8.34
N GLY A 291 -21.58 -11.27 -8.06
CA GLY A 291 -20.29 -11.96 -8.08
C GLY A 291 -20.43 -13.47 -7.98
N LYS A 292 -19.29 -14.17 -7.92
CA LYS A 292 -19.25 -15.62 -7.76
C LYS A 292 -18.12 -16.05 -6.85
N VAL A 293 -18.38 -17.10 -6.07
CA VAL A 293 -17.37 -17.82 -5.29
C VAL A 293 -16.59 -18.71 -6.26
N VAL A 294 -15.28 -18.50 -6.38
CA VAL A 294 -14.42 -19.24 -7.32
C VAL A 294 -13.55 -20.29 -6.64
N ASP A 295 -13.29 -20.11 -5.35
CA ASP A 295 -12.46 -21.02 -4.55
C ASP A 295 -12.64 -20.78 -3.04
N ARG A 296 -11.90 -21.55 -2.23
CA ARG A 296 -11.86 -21.44 -0.77
C ARG A 296 -10.42 -21.53 -0.26
N VAL A 297 -10.12 -20.81 0.80
CA VAL A 297 -8.85 -20.91 1.54
C VAL A 297 -8.74 -22.30 2.18
N MET A 298 -7.79 -23.10 1.72
CA MET A 298 -7.51 -24.44 2.25
C MET A 298 -6.51 -24.37 3.40
N LEU A 299 -5.43 -23.61 3.19
CA LEU A 299 -4.35 -23.42 4.15
C LEU A 299 -3.99 -21.95 4.23
N LYS A 300 -3.75 -21.47 5.44
CA LYS A 300 -3.27 -20.13 5.74
C LYS A 300 -1.95 -20.28 6.47
N ALA A 301 -0.97 -19.47 6.10
CA ALA A 301 0.24 -19.33 6.90
C ALA A 301 -0.09 -18.75 8.28
N GLU A 302 0.46 -19.35 9.33
CA GLU A 302 0.38 -18.74 10.65
C GLU A 302 0.96 -17.32 10.59
N GLN A 303 0.29 -16.42 11.30
CA GLN A 303 0.74 -15.05 11.37
C GLN A 303 1.98 -15.03 12.26
N SER A 304 3.10 -14.50 11.75
CA SER A 304 4.23 -14.16 12.62
C SER A 304 3.71 -13.29 13.76
N THR A 305 3.97 -13.71 15.00
CA THR A 305 3.43 -13.13 16.24
C THR A 305 3.75 -11.63 16.42
N TRP A 306 4.63 -11.08 15.59
CA TRP A 306 5.01 -9.68 15.56
C TRP A 306 4.11 -8.78 14.70
N LEU A 307 3.36 -9.32 13.74
CA LEU A 307 2.47 -8.53 12.86
C LEU A 307 1.27 -7.91 13.60
N GLY A 308 1.09 -8.21 14.89
CA GLY A 308 0.11 -7.59 15.78
C GLY A 308 0.57 -6.30 16.48
N ARG A 309 1.86 -5.92 16.39
CA ARG A 309 2.34 -4.59 16.83
C ARG A 309 2.78 -3.81 15.62
N VAL A 310 2.07 -2.74 15.32
CA VAL A 310 2.40 -1.93 14.16
C VAL A 310 3.42 -0.85 14.54
N PRO A 311 4.64 -0.86 13.99
CA PRO A 311 5.61 0.20 14.25
C PRO A 311 5.13 1.49 13.59
N ASN A 312 5.30 2.62 14.28
CA ASN A 312 5.09 3.94 13.70
C ASN A 312 5.92 4.07 12.42
N TRP A 313 5.33 4.62 11.36
CA TRP A 313 6.01 4.83 10.08
C TRP A 313 7.33 5.62 10.19
N GLU A 314 7.55 6.34 11.29
CA GLU A 314 8.78 7.06 11.59
C GLU A 314 9.99 6.17 11.93
N THR A 315 9.79 4.88 12.25
CA THR A 315 10.88 3.91 12.42
C THR A 315 11.15 3.11 11.13
N SER A 316 10.60 3.50 9.98
CA SER A 316 10.75 2.76 8.71
C SER A 316 12.10 2.96 7.99
N GLN A 317 13.15 3.31 8.72
CA GLN A 317 14.49 2.84 8.34
C GLN A 317 14.69 1.58 9.17
N MET A 318 14.78 0.42 8.53
CA MET A 318 14.91 -0.91 9.14
C MET A 318 16.17 -0.98 10.03
N ALA A 319 16.13 -0.36 11.20
CA ALA A 319 17.28 -0.12 12.06
C ALA A 319 17.22 -0.97 13.34
N HIS A 320 16.17 -1.78 13.51
CA HIS A 320 16.00 -2.67 14.65
C HIS A 320 16.24 -4.12 14.22
N ILE A 321 17.39 -4.66 14.65
CA ILE A 321 17.85 -6.04 14.42
C ILE A 321 16.76 -7.08 14.70
N GLU A 322 15.91 -6.85 15.71
CA GLU A 322 14.81 -7.74 16.06
C GLU A 322 13.71 -7.81 14.97
N GLU A 323 13.40 -6.71 14.28
CA GLU A 323 12.39 -6.67 13.21
C GLU A 323 12.86 -7.45 11.98
N GLU A 324 14.15 -7.34 11.64
CA GLU A 324 14.78 -8.10 10.56
C GLU A 324 14.78 -9.61 10.87
N VAL A 325 15.08 -9.99 12.12
CA VAL A 325 15.06 -11.40 12.57
C VAL A 325 13.67 -12.03 12.45
N ASN A 326 12.63 -11.35 12.91
CA ASN A 326 11.27 -11.91 12.89
C ASN A 326 10.70 -12.04 11.47
N MET A 327 11.12 -11.16 10.58
CA MET A 327 10.74 -11.20 9.17
C MET A 327 11.41 -12.35 8.44
N MET A 328 12.69 -12.63 8.72
CA MET A 328 13.36 -13.84 8.24
C MET A 328 12.64 -15.11 8.74
N LYS A 329 12.15 -15.13 9.99
CA LYS A 329 11.35 -16.24 10.53
C LYS A 329 10.01 -16.41 9.79
N ALA A 330 9.26 -15.33 9.61
CA ALA A 330 7.99 -15.35 8.86
C ALA A 330 8.20 -15.89 7.44
N CYS A 331 9.23 -15.40 6.76
CA CYS A 331 9.62 -15.85 5.44
C CYS A 331 10.02 -17.34 5.41
N HIS A 332 10.75 -17.83 6.42
CA HIS A 332 11.09 -19.24 6.56
C HIS A 332 9.84 -20.11 6.72
N GLU A 333 8.91 -19.73 7.59
CA GLU A 333 7.62 -20.42 7.77
C GLU A 333 6.84 -20.51 6.46
N TRP A 334 6.85 -19.45 5.65
CA TRP A 334 6.19 -19.44 4.36
C TRP A 334 6.84 -20.38 3.35
N MET A 335 8.18 -20.51 3.35
CA MET A 335 8.86 -21.48 2.49
C MET A 335 8.54 -22.93 2.89
N ILE A 336 8.39 -23.20 4.20
CA ILE A 336 7.93 -24.51 4.68
C ILE A 336 6.52 -24.76 4.14
N LEU A 337 5.59 -23.84 4.37
CA LEU A 337 4.21 -23.96 3.92
C LEU A 337 4.09 -24.11 2.41
N PHE A 338 4.90 -23.39 1.65
CA PHE A 338 5.02 -23.54 0.20
C PHE A 338 5.51 -24.94 -0.18
N THR A 339 6.58 -25.42 0.44
CA THR A 339 7.15 -26.75 0.15
C THR A 339 6.14 -27.85 0.52
N THR A 340 5.46 -27.72 1.66
CA THR A 340 4.38 -28.62 2.06
C THR A 340 3.23 -28.55 1.06
N GLY A 341 2.83 -27.34 0.66
CA GLY A 341 1.81 -27.08 -0.37
C GLY A 341 2.11 -27.77 -1.69
N LYS A 342 3.33 -27.62 -2.19
CA LYS A 342 3.86 -28.30 -3.37
C LYS A 342 3.71 -29.81 -3.27
N VAL A 343 4.17 -30.39 -2.15
CA VAL A 343 4.11 -31.84 -1.92
C VAL A 343 2.65 -32.31 -1.88
N MET A 344 1.76 -31.59 -1.21
CA MET A 344 0.34 -31.91 -1.17
C MET A 344 -0.31 -31.83 -2.57
N ALA A 345 0.00 -30.80 -3.36
CA ALA A 345 -0.51 -30.65 -4.71
C ALA A 345 -0.06 -31.79 -5.63
N GLN A 346 1.19 -32.26 -5.50
CA GLN A 346 1.70 -33.43 -6.22
C GLN A 346 1.01 -34.73 -5.78
N MET A 347 0.78 -34.92 -4.47
CA MET A 347 0.14 -36.12 -3.94
C MET A 347 -1.34 -36.21 -4.28
N THR A 348 -2.04 -35.08 -4.34
CA THR A 348 -3.48 -35.00 -4.65
C THR A 348 -3.76 -34.92 -6.15
N GLY A 349 -2.73 -34.71 -6.98
CA GLY A 349 -2.86 -34.50 -8.42
C GLY A 349 -3.38 -33.11 -8.80
N VAL A 350 -3.48 -32.17 -7.85
CA VAL A 350 -4.06 -30.83 -8.03
C VAL A 350 -2.99 -29.76 -8.34
N ASN A 351 -1.84 -30.14 -8.87
CA ASN A 351 -0.79 -29.17 -9.20
C ASN A 351 -1.14 -28.35 -10.44
N GLN A 352 -1.67 -27.13 -10.24
CA GLN A 352 -2.05 -26.23 -11.34
C GLN A 352 -0.89 -25.58 -12.09
N TYR A 353 0.30 -25.47 -11.48
CA TYR A 353 1.42 -24.72 -12.07
C TYR A 353 2.41 -25.61 -12.84
N GLY A 354 2.19 -26.92 -12.94
CA GLY A 354 3.05 -27.79 -13.75
C GLY A 354 4.40 -28.09 -13.09
N ASP A 355 5.49 -27.71 -13.75
CA ASP A 355 6.85 -28.07 -13.30
C ASP A 355 7.35 -27.24 -12.10
N ASP A 356 8.54 -27.59 -11.61
CA ASP A 356 9.14 -26.93 -10.44
C ASP A 356 9.44 -25.44 -10.65
N TYR A 357 9.69 -25.01 -11.89
CA TYR A 357 10.04 -23.64 -12.21
C TYR A 357 8.81 -22.74 -12.17
N ASP A 358 7.76 -23.10 -12.90
CA ASP A 358 6.50 -22.33 -12.96
C ASP A 358 5.84 -22.21 -11.59
N HIS A 359 5.99 -23.25 -10.78
CA HIS A 359 5.54 -23.29 -9.40
C HIS A 359 6.29 -22.30 -8.48
N ASN A 360 7.62 -22.18 -8.62
CA ASN A 360 8.41 -21.18 -7.89
C ASN A 360 8.05 -19.76 -8.35
N VAL A 361 7.81 -19.55 -9.65
CA VAL A 361 7.38 -18.27 -10.19
C VAL A 361 6.04 -17.84 -9.60
N ALA A 362 5.07 -18.75 -9.50
CA ALA A 362 3.77 -18.47 -8.90
C ALA A 362 3.90 -18.06 -7.42
N PHE A 363 4.73 -18.76 -6.65
CA PHE A 363 5.00 -18.38 -5.26
C PHE A 363 5.63 -17.00 -5.13
N ILE A 364 6.68 -16.72 -5.92
CA ILE A 364 7.34 -15.42 -5.93
C ILE A 364 6.34 -14.31 -6.28
N ARG A 365 5.50 -14.51 -7.29
CA ARG A 365 4.44 -13.55 -7.65
C ARG A 365 3.44 -13.32 -6.53
N ALA A 366 3.00 -14.38 -5.83
CA ALA A 366 2.09 -14.26 -4.70
C ALA A 366 2.69 -13.47 -3.53
N VAL A 367 3.95 -13.75 -3.18
CA VAL A 367 4.70 -13.07 -2.10
C VAL A 367 4.92 -11.60 -2.44
N LEU A 368 5.24 -11.31 -3.71
CA LEU A 368 5.58 -9.96 -4.17
C LEU A 368 4.38 -9.17 -4.72
N GLN A 369 3.19 -9.79 -4.77
CA GLN A 369 1.96 -9.22 -5.37
C GLN A 369 2.20 -8.60 -6.74
N ASP A 370 3.01 -9.29 -7.54
CA ASP A 370 3.36 -8.95 -8.92
C ASP A 370 4.04 -7.57 -9.15
N PHE A 371 4.98 -7.19 -8.27
CA PHE A 371 6.00 -6.13 -8.51
C PHE A 371 5.55 -4.68 -8.48
N THR A 372 4.85 -4.30 -7.42
CA THR A 372 4.27 -2.98 -7.14
C THR A 372 5.18 -1.73 -7.15
N ILE A 373 6.47 -1.76 -7.56
CA ILE A 373 7.34 -0.55 -7.48
C ILE A 373 8.19 -0.18 -8.70
N VAL A 374 8.44 -1.02 -9.73
CA VAL A 374 9.44 -0.60 -10.76
C VAL A 374 8.99 -0.86 -12.20
N ASP A 375 8.83 0.24 -12.94
CA ASP A 375 8.64 0.26 -14.40
C ASP A 375 9.68 -0.59 -15.12
N ASP A 376 9.18 -1.36 -16.09
CA ASP A 376 9.89 -2.17 -17.09
C ASP A 376 10.63 -3.47 -16.65
N HIS A 377 10.23 -4.54 -17.36
CA HIS A 377 10.94 -5.77 -17.77
C HIS A 377 10.92 -7.05 -16.90
N LEU A 378 10.55 -8.16 -17.57
CA LEU A 378 10.83 -9.58 -17.25
C LEU A 378 12.26 -9.83 -16.73
N ASN A 379 13.22 -8.96 -17.07
CA ASN A 379 14.61 -8.99 -16.60
C ASN A 379 14.72 -8.94 -15.06
N LYS A 380 13.85 -8.18 -14.37
CA LYS A 380 13.85 -8.09 -12.91
C LYS A 380 13.30 -9.35 -12.24
N LEU A 381 12.28 -9.98 -12.83
CA LEU A 381 11.75 -11.24 -12.33
C LEU A 381 12.84 -12.32 -12.38
N HIS A 382 13.62 -12.39 -13.45
CA HIS A 382 14.75 -13.31 -13.55
C HIS A 382 15.79 -13.07 -12.44
N ASP A 383 16.20 -11.82 -12.21
CA ASP A 383 17.15 -11.48 -11.15
C ASP A 383 16.63 -11.80 -9.74
N LEU A 384 15.32 -11.67 -9.53
CA LEU A 384 14.68 -12.00 -8.26
C LEU A 384 14.45 -13.49 -8.06
N ILE A 385 14.21 -14.26 -9.14
CA ILE A 385 14.24 -15.72 -9.07
C ILE A 385 15.61 -16.20 -8.62
N HIS A 386 16.69 -15.62 -9.15
CA HIS A 386 18.05 -15.90 -8.68
C HIS A 386 18.25 -15.47 -7.22
N GLY A 387 17.79 -14.27 -6.86
CA GLY A 387 17.82 -13.78 -5.49
C GLY A 387 17.07 -14.68 -4.51
N PHE A 388 15.91 -15.20 -4.92
CA PHE A 388 15.11 -16.16 -4.17
C PHE A 388 15.88 -17.45 -3.91
N TYR A 389 16.55 -18.03 -4.91
CA TYR A 389 17.34 -19.26 -4.70
C TYR A 389 18.54 -19.04 -3.77
N SER A 390 19.27 -17.92 -3.91
CA SER A 390 20.33 -17.54 -2.98
C SER A 390 19.77 -17.40 -1.55
N TRP A 391 18.66 -16.68 -1.41
CA TRP A 391 17.99 -16.45 -0.13
C TRP A 391 17.47 -17.74 0.52
N GLN A 392 16.80 -18.60 -0.23
CA GLN A 392 16.33 -19.91 0.21
C GLN A 392 17.51 -20.77 0.71
N ARG A 393 18.63 -20.76 0.00
CA ARG A 393 19.84 -21.47 0.41
C ARG A 393 20.41 -20.95 1.72
N TYR A 394 20.41 -19.63 1.95
CA TYR A 394 20.83 -19.04 3.24
C TYR A 394 19.92 -19.46 4.39
N LEU A 395 18.59 -19.38 4.20
CA LEU A 395 17.60 -19.76 5.21
C LEU A 395 17.63 -21.25 5.57
N SER A 396 18.03 -22.08 4.62
CA SER A 396 18.03 -23.53 4.79
C SER A 396 19.36 -24.07 5.33
N ALA A 397 20.46 -23.35 5.11
CA ALA A 397 21.78 -23.73 5.63
C ALA A 397 21.92 -23.49 7.15
N THR A 398 21.04 -22.68 7.71
CA THR A 398 21.13 -22.10 9.06
C THR A 398 20.00 -22.57 9.97
N ASN A 399 19.00 -23.28 9.46
CA ASN A 399 17.97 -23.94 10.24
C ASN A 399 17.98 -25.46 9.95
N PRO A 400 18.89 -26.22 10.60
CA PRO A 400 19.22 -27.60 10.25
C PRO A 400 18.10 -28.62 10.51
N ASP A 401 17.05 -28.24 11.24
CA ASP A 401 15.89 -29.10 11.54
C ASP A 401 14.74 -28.96 10.52
N SER A 402 14.91 -28.12 9.48
CA SER A 402 13.94 -27.97 8.39
C SER A 402 13.95 -29.20 7.46
N SER A 403 12.77 -29.76 7.18
CA SER A 403 12.60 -31.15 6.76
C SER A 403 12.72 -31.45 5.25
N LEU A 404 13.43 -30.65 4.42
CA LEU A 404 13.56 -30.92 2.96
C LEU A 404 14.75 -30.15 2.30
N PRO A 405 15.07 -30.40 1.01
CA PRO A 405 16.25 -31.07 0.44
C PRO A 405 17.66 -30.42 0.64
N ILE A 406 17.82 -29.42 1.51
CA ILE A 406 19.13 -28.76 1.74
C ILE A 406 20.14 -29.67 2.48
N ALA A 407 19.67 -30.68 3.20
CA ALA A 407 20.52 -31.75 3.72
C ALA A 407 21.39 -32.42 2.62
N LEU A 408 20.93 -32.42 1.36
CA LEU A 408 21.68 -32.94 0.22
C LEU A 408 22.79 -31.96 -0.27
N LEU A 409 22.53 -30.65 -0.26
CA LEU A 409 23.49 -29.60 -0.61
C LEU A 409 24.57 -29.41 0.48
N ARG A 410 24.26 -29.71 1.73
CA ARG A 410 25.20 -29.70 2.87
C ARG A 410 26.38 -30.67 2.68
N ARG A 411 26.27 -31.67 1.79
CA ARG A 411 27.36 -32.61 1.47
C ARG A 411 28.36 -32.06 0.44
N THR A 412 28.06 -30.97 -0.26
CA THR A 412 28.85 -30.52 -1.40
C THR A 412 29.66 -29.24 -1.17
N LEU A 413 29.62 -28.64 0.02
CA LEU A 413 30.31 -27.37 0.31
C LEU A 413 30.98 -27.39 1.70
N PRO A 414 32.25 -26.97 1.84
CA PRO A 414 32.89 -26.81 3.14
C PRO A 414 32.35 -25.55 3.84
N PRO A 415 32.11 -25.58 5.16
CA PRO A 415 31.76 -24.38 5.92
C PRO A 415 32.97 -23.42 5.99
N PRO A 416 32.75 -22.08 5.96
CA PRO A 416 33.82 -21.14 6.27
C PRO A 416 34.21 -21.25 7.74
N HIS A 417 35.52 -21.36 8.02
CA HIS A 417 36.03 -21.35 9.38
C HIS A 417 36.13 -19.92 9.93
N TYR A 418 35.47 -19.65 11.04
CA TYR A 418 35.65 -18.44 11.85
C TYR A 418 35.65 -18.82 13.33
N ASP A 419 36.58 -18.29 14.13
CA ASP A 419 36.72 -18.61 15.55
C ASP A 419 36.08 -17.53 16.45
N ILE A 420 34.84 -17.82 16.85
CA ILE A 420 33.95 -16.95 17.63
C ILE A 420 34.45 -16.73 19.07
N SER A 421 35.34 -17.60 19.56
CA SER A 421 35.86 -17.57 20.94
C SER A 421 36.72 -16.34 21.25
N THR A 422 37.13 -15.59 20.22
CA THR A 422 38.03 -14.44 20.32
C THR A 422 37.35 -13.10 20.61
N LEU A 423 36.01 -13.05 20.63
CA LEU A 423 35.25 -11.80 20.81
C LEU A 423 34.78 -11.58 22.27
N PRO A 424 34.47 -10.34 22.69
CA PRO A 424 33.90 -10.06 24.01
C PRO A 424 32.54 -10.74 24.24
N GLU A 425 32.26 -11.19 25.47
CA GLU A 425 31.06 -11.97 25.86
C GLU A 425 29.70 -11.37 25.40
N PRO A 426 29.46 -10.04 25.45
CA PRO A 426 28.22 -9.45 24.92
C PRO A 426 28.09 -9.59 23.40
N ILE A 427 29.21 -9.55 22.68
CA ILE A 427 29.26 -9.70 21.21
C ILE A 427 29.11 -11.17 20.83
N GLN A 428 29.67 -12.09 21.63
CA GLN A 428 29.43 -13.52 21.48
C GLN A 428 27.93 -13.85 21.63
N GLN A 429 27.24 -13.29 22.62
CA GLN A 429 25.79 -13.52 22.81
C GLN A 429 24.95 -12.98 21.64
N CYS A 430 25.31 -11.84 21.05
CA CYS A 430 24.64 -11.32 19.84
C CYS A 430 24.97 -12.07 18.55
N LEU A 431 26.01 -12.90 18.55
CA LEU A 431 26.46 -13.71 17.40
C LEU A 431 25.93 -15.16 17.44
N MET A 432 25.34 -15.58 18.56
CA MET A 432 24.95 -16.97 18.84
C MET A 432 23.48 -17.29 18.51
N THR A 433 22.78 -16.39 17.83
CA THR A 433 21.49 -16.69 17.17
C THR A 433 21.79 -17.06 15.72
N ASP A 434 21.38 -18.24 15.27
CA ASP A 434 21.51 -18.69 13.86
C ASP A 434 21.00 -17.61 12.88
N GLU A 435 20.03 -16.82 13.33
CA GLU A 435 19.38 -15.73 12.61
C GLU A 435 20.30 -14.54 12.26
N TRP A 436 21.31 -14.22 13.07
CA TRP A 436 22.23 -13.10 12.77
C TRP A 436 23.25 -13.47 11.68
N THR A 437 23.58 -14.76 11.60
CA THR A 437 24.39 -15.31 10.51
C THR A 437 23.61 -15.26 9.19
N ILE A 438 22.30 -15.54 9.22
CA ILE A 438 21.40 -15.41 8.05
C ILE A 438 21.37 -13.96 7.58
N HIS A 439 21.11 -13.00 8.47
CA HIS A 439 21.01 -11.59 8.11
C HIS A 439 22.29 -11.08 7.43
N ARG A 440 23.45 -11.33 8.03
CA ARG A 440 24.74 -10.97 7.41
C ARG A 440 24.98 -11.69 6.09
N ALA A 441 24.61 -12.97 5.99
CA ALA A 441 24.77 -13.72 4.74
C ALA A 441 23.85 -13.17 3.63
N ILE A 442 22.63 -12.75 3.95
CA ILE A 442 21.73 -12.07 3.03
C ILE A 442 22.36 -10.74 2.58
N GLN A 443 22.96 -9.96 3.49
CA GLN A 443 23.63 -8.70 3.14
C GLN A 443 24.88 -8.88 2.27
N GLN A 444 25.49 -10.07 2.24
CA GLN A 444 26.65 -10.39 1.41
C GLN A 444 26.27 -10.66 -0.06
N ASP A 445 25.00 -11.01 -0.35
CA ASP A 445 24.49 -11.18 -1.72
C ASP A 445 23.43 -10.12 -2.03
N LYS A 446 23.78 -9.18 -2.92
CA LYS A 446 22.88 -8.09 -3.33
C LYS A 446 21.53 -8.58 -3.87
N LYS A 447 21.46 -9.75 -4.54
CA LYS A 447 20.21 -10.29 -5.07
C LYS A 447 19.34 -10.90 -3.97
N ALA A 448 19.95 -11.58 -3.00
CA ALA A 448 19.24 -12.10 -1.83
C ALA A 448 18.71 -10.96 -0.95
N ALA A 449 19.51 -9.91 -0.72
CA ALA A 449 19.09 -8.72 0.02
C ALA A 449 17.93 -7.98 -0.67
N LEU A 450 17.99 -7.85 -1.99
CA LEU A 450 16.91 -7.25 -2.77
C LEU A 450 15.62 -8.07 -2.65
N PHE A 451 15.69 -9.39 -2.88
CA PHE A 451 14.52 -10.27 -2.74
C PHE A 451 13.94 -10.18 -1.33
N HIS A 452 14.79 -10.27 -0.31
CA HIS A 452 14.38 -10.15 1.08
C HIS A 452 13.62 -8.84 1.31
N THR A 453 14.15 -7.71 0.87
CA THR A 453 13.51 -6.40 1.07
C THR A 453 12.14 -6.35 0.37
N GLN A 454 12.04 -6.82 -0.87
CA GLN A 454 10.79 -6.80 -1.63
C GLN A 454 9.73 -7.74 -1.02
N ALA A 455 10.13 -8.95 -0.64
CA ALA A 455 9.26 -9.88 0.09
C ALA A 455 8.77 -9.24 1.40
N SER A 456 9.66 -8.62 2.17
CA SER A 456 9.30 -7.95 3.43
C SER A 456 8.21 -6.89 3.25
N VAL A 457 8.35 -6.07 2.22
CA VAL A 457 7.38 -5.00 1.91
C VAL A 457 6.05 -5.61 1.44
N GLY A 458 6.11 -6.54 0.48
CA GLY A 458 4.91 -7.16 -0.11
C GLY A 458 4.07 -7.95 0.89
N THR A 459 4.70 -8.46 1.95
CA THR A 459 4.10 -9.39 2.91
C THR A 459 3.68 -8.74 4.22
N ARG A 460 4.00 -7.46 4.42
CA ARG A 460 3.67 -6.72 5.63
C ARG A 460 2.16 -6.75 5.91
N ALA A 461 1.80 -7.18 7.12
CA ALA A 461 0.41 -7.33 7.61
C ALA A 461 -0.50 -8.22 6.73
N LYS A 462 0.11 -9.10 5.94
CA LYS A 462 -0.57 -10.05 5.06
C LYS A 462 -0.15 -11.48 5.43
N SER A 463 -1.00 -12.44 5.07
CA SER A 463 -0.72 -13.86 5.18
C SER A 463 -0.71 -14.48 3.79
N PHE A 464 0.27 -15.36 3.56
CA PHE A 464 0.23 -16.29 2.44
C PHE A 464 -0.83 -17.36 2.68
N PHE A 465 -1.52 -17.79 1.62
CA PHE A 465 -2.49 -18.87 1.69
C PHE A 465 -2.51 -19.69 0.40
N ILE A 466 -3.04 -20.90 0.51
CA ILE A 466 -3.27 -21.83 -0.60
C ILE A 466 -4.76 -22.14 -0.66
N THR A 467 -5.33 -22.13 -1.85
CA THR A 467 -6.75 -22.46 -2.06
C THR A 467 -6.98 -23.96 -2.26
N GLU A 468 -8.24 -24.42 -2.25
CA GLU A 468 -8.58 -25.84 -2.47
C GLU A 468 -8.22 -26.30 -3.89
N ARG A 469 -8.26 -25.41 -4.88
CA ARG A 469 -7.78 -25.69 -6.24
C ARG A 469 -6.27 -25.41 -6.41
N ALA A 470 -5.53 -25.30 -5.31
CA ALA A 470 -4.10 -25.10 -5.24
C ALA A 470 -3.57 -23.81 -5.90
N PHE A 471 -4.36 -22.73 -5.89
CA PHE A 471 -3.86 -21.41 -6.23
C PHE A 471 -3.12 -20.79 -5.04
N TYR A 472 -2.12 -19.95 -5.33
CA TYR A 472 -1.36 -19.21 -4.33
C TYR A 472 -1.86 -17.80 -4.17
N GLY A 473 -2.00 -17.35 -2.92
CA GLY A 473 -2.48 -16.02 -2.67
C GLY A 473 -1.85 -15.35 -1.46
N THR A 474 -2.00 -14.04 -1.43
CA THR A 474 -1.74 -13.21 -0.25
C THR A 474 -2.91 -12.28 -0.02
N ALA A 475 -3.33 -12.18 1.24
CA ALA A 475 -4.40 -11.29 1.69
C ALA A 475 -4.10 -10.84 3.13
N THR A 476 -4.98 -10.06 3.73
CA THR A 476 -4.87 -9.69 5.15
C THR A 476 -4.63 -10.90 6.05
N ALA A 477 -3.89 -10.70 7.16
CA ALA A 477 -3.69 -11.74 8.17
C ALA A 477 -4.99 -12.20 8.88
N ALA A 478 -6.11 -11.49 8.70
CA ALA A 478 -7.41 -11.85 9.29
C ALA A 478 -8.18 -12.96 8.56
N ILE A 479 -7.69 -13.40 7.40
CA ILE A 479 -8.28 -14.55 6.68
C ILE A 479 -8.19 -15.80 7.56
N GLU A 480 -9.06 -16.76 7.35
CA GLU A 480 -9.06 -18.04 8.05
C GLU A 480 -9.26 -19.19 7.07
N ARG A 481 -8.85 -20.40 7.49
CA ARG A 481 -9.17 -21.60 6.75
C ARG A 481 -10.68 -21.69 6.57
N GLY A 482 -11.10 -21.92 5.33
CA GLY A 482 -12.49 -21.98 4.98
C GLY A 482 -13.09 -20.67 4.50
N ASP A 483 -12.37 -19.54 4.53
CA ASP A 483 -12.86 -18.32 3.87
C ASP A 483 -13.00 -18.51 2.35
N ARG A 484 -13.92 -17.77 1.72
CA ARG A 484 -14.24 -17.86 0.29
C ARG A 484 -13.45 -16.83 -0.50
N ILE A 485 -12.94 -17.24 -1.65
CA ILE A 485 -12.40 -16.35 -2.66
C ILE A 485 -13.52 -16.01 -3.64
N VAL A 486 -13.82 -14.73 -3.78
CA VAL A 486 -14.94 -14.21 -4.56
C VAL A 486 -14.44 -13.25 -5.62
N LEU A 487 -14.94 -13.41 -6.83
CA LEU A 487 -14.84 -12.40 -7.89
C LEU A 487 -16.15 -11.59 -7.93
N VAL A 488 -16.03 -10.27 -8.01
CA VAL A 488 -17.17 -9.33 -7.97
C VAL A 488 -17.13 -8.48 -9.23
N ALA A 489 -18.29 -8.32 -9.89
CA ALA A 489 -18.41 -7.51 -11.10
C ALA A 489 -17.92 -6.07 -10.84
N GLY A 490 -17.14 -5.53 -11.78
CA GLY A 490 -16.51 -4.20 -11.67
C GLY A 490 -15.33 -4.11 -10.69
N LEU A 491 -14.94 -5.20 -10.03
CA LEU A 491 -13.82 -5.23 -9.09
C LEU A 491 -12.58 -5.83 -9.74
N ARG A 492 -11.44 -5.17 -9.57
CA ARG A 492 -10.19 -5.51 -10.27
C ARG A 492 -9.39 -6.61 -9.61
N VAL A 493 -9.72 -6.96 -8.38
CA VAL A 493 -9.02 -7.97 -7.58
C VAL A 493 -10.03 -8.91 -6.91
N PRO A 494 -9.66 -10.17 -6.64
CA PRO A 494 -10.46 -11.04 -5.79
C PRO A 494 -10.67 -10.46 -4.38
N LEU A 495 -11.80 -10.80 -3.76
CA LEU A 495 -12.06 -10.55 -2.34
C LEU A 495 -12.05 -11.87 -1.55
N VAL A 496 -11.48 -11.82 -0.35
CA VAL A 496 -11.69 -12.86 0.66
C VAL A 496 -12.91 -12.49 1.49
N THR A 497 -13.85 -13.41 1.59
CA THR A 497 -15.09 -13.24 2.34
C THR A 497 -15.35 -14.42 3.27
N ARG A 498 -16.07 -14.18 4.36
CA ARG A 498 -16.47 -15.19 5.32
C ARG A 498 -17.99 -15.29 5.36
N ARG A 499 -18.54 -16.49 5.22
CA ARG A 499 -20.00 -16.68 5.36
C ARG A 499 -20.44 -16.40 6.80
N VAL A 500 -21.59 -15.75 6.94
CA VAL A 500 -22.21 -15.51 8.26
C VAL A 500 -23.04 -16.71 8.71
N ASP A 501 -23.82 -17.28 7.79
CA ASP A 501 -24.57 -18.51 7.97
C ASP A 501 -24.34 -19.40 6.75
N GLU A 502 -24.44 -20.72 6.92
CA GLU A 502 -24.32 -21.68 5.82
C GLU A 502 -25.53 -21.64 4.87
N ARG A 503 -26.67 -21.13 5.35
CA ARG A 503 -27.96 -21.12 4.62
C ARG A 503 -28.25 -19.85 3.82
N ASP A 504 -27.55 -18.76 4.08
CA ASP A 504 -27.77 -17.46 3.46
C ASP A 504 -26.56 -17.00 2.62
N ASP A 505 -26.80 -16.21 1.57
CA ASP A 505 -25.76 -15.52 0.78
C ASP A 505 -25.26 -14.24 1.47
N HIS A 506 -25.17 -14.27 2.81
CA HIS A 506 -24.63 -13.20 3.64
C HIS A 506 -23.15 -13.45 3.94
N PHE A 507 -22.31 -12.45 3.65
CA PHE A 507 -20.87 -12.54 3.80
C PHE A 507 -20.32 -11.34 4.56
N ARG A 508 -19.27 -11.59 5.37
CA ARG A 508 -18.37 -10.56 5.87
C ARG A 508 -17.19 -10.41 4.91
N VAL A 509 -16.91 -9.20 4.47
CA VAL A 509 -15.70 -8.90 3.70
C VAL A 509 -14.50 -8.89 4.64
N ILE A 510 -13.52 -9.75 4.36
CA ILE A 510 -12.28 -9.84 5.13
C ILE A 510 -11.23 -8.90 4.53
N GLY A 511 -11.11 -8.86 3.21
CA GLY A 511 -10.27 -7.90 2.49
C GLY A 511 -9.97 -8.34 1.06
N PRO A 512 -9.27 -7.51 0.27
CA PRO A 512 -8.80 -7.90 -1.06
C PRO A 512 -7.70 -8.96 -0.97
N ALA A 513 -7.62 -9.79 -2.01
CA ALA A 513 -6.58 -10.80 -2.17
C ALA A 513 -5.86 -10.65 -3.50
N PHE A 514 -4.57 -10.90 -3.50
CA PHE A 514 -3.85 -11.30 -4.68
C PHE A 514 -3.91 -12.82 -4.76
N VAL A 515 -4.34 -13.39 -5.88
CA VAL A 515 -4.36 -14.84 -6.11
C VAL A 515 -3.84 -15.13 -7.52
N THR A 516 -2.71 -15.82 -7.62
CA THR A 516 -2.11 -16.16 -8.91
C THR A 516 -3.08 -16.95 -9.78
N GLY A 517 -3.27 -16.55 -11.04
CA GLY A 517 -4.22 -17.19 -11.95
C GLY A 517 -5.67 -16.75 -11.76
N MET A 518 -5.92 -15.66 -11.03
CA MET A 518 -7.24 -15.02 -10.91
C MET A 518 -7.19 -13.50 -11.14
N MET A 519 -6.03 -12.93 -11.45
CA MET A 519 -5.83 -11.48 -11.48
C MET A 519 -6.12 -10.86 -12.84
N GLU A 520 -6.11 -11.64 -13.92
CA GLU A 520 -6.28 -11.16 -15.31
C GLU A 520 -7.59 -11.65 -15.93
N GLY A 521 -8.55 -12.05 -15.10
CA GLY A 521 -9.88 -12.48 -15.53
C GLY A 521 -9.94 -13.93 -15.98
N GLU A 522 -8.94 -14.75 -15.64
CA GLU A 522 -8.84 -16.15 -16.07
C GLU A 522 -10.02 -17.01 -15.57
N LEU A 523 -10.64 -16.61 -14.46
CA LEU A 523 -11.82 -17.27 -13.88
C LEU A 523 -13.10 -16.43 -14.01
N TRP A 524 -13.08 -15.35 -14.80
CA TRP A 524 -14.24 -14.53 -15.09
C TRP A 524 -14.85 -14.91 -16.44
N ASP A 525 -16.17 -15.09 -16.48
CA ASP A 525 -16.89 -15.35 -17.73
C ASP A 525 -17.55 -14.05 -18.21
N GLU A 526 -17.36 -13.69 -19.48
CA GLU A 526 -17.96 -12.52 -20.10
C GLU A 526 -19.50 -12.60 -20.16
N SER A 527 -20.08 -13.81 -20.16
CA SER A 527 -21.53 -13.99 -20.17
C SER A 527 -22.20 -13.48 -18.88
N GLU A 528 -21.48 -13.50 -17.77
CA GLU A 528 -21.95 -13.19 -16.42
C GLU A 528 -23.22 -13.95 -15.98
N GLU A 529 -23.57 -15.06 -16.66
CA GLU A 529 -24.77 -15.86 -16.38
C GLU A 529 -24.67 -16.61 -15.05
N ASP A 530 -23.45 -16.92 -14.60
CA ASP A 530 -23.16 -17.66 -13.38
C ASP A 530 -23.04 -16.78 -12.11
N LEU A 531 -23.25 -15.46 -12.24
CA LEU A 531 -23.18 -14.54 -11.12
C LEU A 531 -24.41 -14.66 -10.20
N ASN A 532 -24.15 -14.54 -8.90
CA ASN A 532 -25.16 -14.55 -7.84
C ASN A 532 -25.15 -13.23 -7.08
N ASP A 533 -26.22 -12.97 -6.34
CA ASP A 533 -26.29 -11.84 -5.42
C ASP A 533 -25.54 -12.21 -4.14
N LEU A 534 -24.48 -11.47 -3.83
CA LEU A 534 -23.68 -11.64 -2.63
C LEU A 534 -23.93 -10.44 -1.72
N THR A 535 -24.47 -10.66 -0.54
CA THR A 535 -24.81 -9.58 0.38
C THR A 535 -23.74 -9.42 1.45
N PHE A 536 -23.03 -8.31 1.40
CA PHE A 536 -22.04 -7.92 2.41
C PHE A 536 -22.74 -7.23 3.58
N VAL A 537 -22.51 -7.79 4.78
CA VAL A 537 -23.14 -7.35 6.03
C VAL A 537 -22.19 -6.71 7.00
#